data_AF-A0A2J8KBN9-F1
#
_entry.id   AF-A0A2J8KBN9-F1
#
_cell.length_a   1.000
_cell.length_b   1.000
_cell.length_c   1.000
_cell.angle_alpha   90.00
_cell.angle_beta   90.00
_cell.angle_gamma   90.00
#
_symmetry.space_group_name_H-M   'P 1'
#
loop_
_entity.id
_entity.type
_entity.pdbx_description
1 polymer ?
#
loop_
_entity_poly.entity_id
_entity_poly.type
_entity_poly.pdbx_seq_one_letter_code
_entity_poly.pdbx_strand_id
1 'polypeptide(L)'
;MGSTDSKLNFRKAVIQLTTKTQGEEDDEHARPLAESLLLAIADLLFCPDFTVQSHRRSTVDSAEDVHSLDSCEYIWEAGVGFAHSPQPNYIHDMNRMELLKLLLTCFSEAMYLPPAPESGSTNPWVQFFCSTENRHALPLFTSLLNTVCAYDPVGYGIPYNHLLFSDYREPLVEEAAQVLIVTLDHDSASSASPTVDGTTTGTAMDDADPPGPENLFVNYLSRIHREEDFQFILKGIARLLSNPLLQTYLPNS
;
A
#
# COMPACT_ATOMS: atom_id res chain seq x y z
N MET A 1 -22.90 -1.54 3.75
CA MET A 1 -23.29 -1.93 2.37
C MET A 1 -23.12 -0.70 1.48
N GLY A 2 -22.18 -0.71 0.53
CA GLY A 2 -21.87 0.47 -0.31
C GLY A 2 -23.03 0.95 -1.17
N SER A 3 -23.00 2.23 -1.54
CA SER A 3 -23.97 2.91 -2.43
C SER A 3 -24.13 2.15 -3.77
N THR A 4 -25.30 2.26 -4.40
CA THR A 4 -25.61 1.67 -5.71
C THR A 4 -24.55 2.04 -6.77
N ASP A 5 -24.04 3.27 -6.70
CA ASP A 5 -23.03 3.78 -7.63
C ASP A 5 -21.66 3.13 -7.41
N SER A 6 -21.23 2.94 -6.15
CA SER A 6 -19.96 2.25 -5.84
C SER A 6 -19.95 0.80 -6.33
N LYS A 7 -21.10 0.10 -6.24
CA LYS A 7 -21.24 -1.27 -6.78
C LYS A 7 -21.17 -1.29 -8.31
N LEU A 8 -21.73 -0.28 -8.96
CA LEU A 8 -21.67 -0.16 -10.42
C LEU A 8 -20.23 0.10 -10.89
N ASN A 9 -19.50 0.99 -10.21
CA ASN A 9 -18.12 1.32 -10.54
C ASN A 9 -17.18 0.14 -10.29
N PHE A 10 -17.35 -0.58 -9.17
CA PHE A 10 -16.64 -1.84 -8.93
C PHE A 10 -16.86 -2.84 -10.08
N ARG A 11 -18.12 -3.04 -10.50
CA ARG A 11 -18.43 -3.96 -11.62
C ARG A 11 -17.81 -3.50 -12.94
N LYS A 12 -17.86 -2.20 -13.25
CA LYS A 12 -17.23 -1.63 -14.45
C LYS A 12 -15.71 -1.86 -14.43
N ALA A 13 -15.06 -1.57 -13.31
CA ALA A 13 -13.64 -1.80 -13.12
C ALA A 13 -13.28 -3.28 -13.29
N VAL A 14 -14.02 -4.19 -12.64
CA VAL A 14 -13.79 -5.64 -12.77
C VAL A 14 -13.94 -6.10 -14.22
N ILE A 15 -14.97 -5.66 -14.95
CA ILE A 15 -15.17 -6.02 -16.36
C ILE A 15 -14.00 -5.51 -17.23
N GLN A 16 -13.56 -4.27 -17.02
CA GLN A 16 -12.45 -3.69 -17.77
C GLN A 16 -11.13 -4.44 -17.49
N LEU A 17 -10.88 -4.78 -16.22
CA LEU A 17 -9.71 -5.54 -15.80
C LEU A 17 -9.72 -6.97 -16.38
N THR A 18 -10.88 -7.63 -16.47
CA THR A 18 -10.96 -9.01 -16.97
C THR A 18 -10.98 -9.11 -18.50
N THR A 19 -11.58 -8.15 -19.20
CA THR A 19 -11.70 -8.16 -20.68
C THR A 19 -10.37 -7.94 -21.38
N LYS A 20 -9.43 -7.19 -20.78
CA LYS A 20 -8.11 -6.96 -21.37
C LYS A 20 -7.13 -8.10 -21.13
N THR A 21 -7.33 -8.90 -20.09
CA THR A 21 -6.55 -10.14 -19.84
C THR A 21 -6.88 -11.25 -20.84
N GLN A 22 -7.98 -11.15 -21.59
CA GLN A 22 -8.41 -12.14 -22.59
C GLN A 22 -7.93 -11.84 -24.03
N GLY A 23 -6.82 -11.11 -24.20
CA GLY A 23 -6.12 -11.13 -25.48
C GLY A 23 -5.63 -12.56 -25.74
N GLU A 24 -5.86 -13.10 -26.95
CA GLU A 24 -5.44 -14.43 -27.39
C GLU A 24 -3.90 -14.56 -27.43
N GLU A 25 -3.25 -14.55 -26.29
CA GLU A 25 -1.86 -14.91 -26.13
C GLU A 25 -1.79 -16.42 -25.90
N ASP A 26 -0.95 -17.14 -26.65
CA ASP A 26 -0.69 -18.56 -26.46
C ASP A 26 -0.43 -18.84 -24.97
N ASP A 27 -1.17 -19.80 -24.41
CA ASP A 27 -1.28 -20.17 -22.98
C ASP A 27 0.10 -20.37 -22.28
N GLU A 28 1.17 -20.51 -23.06
CA GLU A 28 2.55 -20.70 -22.62
C GLU A 28 3.23 -19.41 -22.09
N HIS A 29 2.69 -18.22 -22.37
CA HIS A 29 3.23 -16.92 -21.91
C HIS A 29 2.23 -16.08 -21.09
N ALA A 30 1.09 -16.66 -20.71
CA ALA A 30 0.07 -15.93 -19.96
C ALA A 30 0.59 -15.49 -18.58
N ARG A 31 0.33 -14.23 -18.22
CA ARG A 31 0.68 -13.68 -16.89
C ARG A 31 0.07 -14.57 -15.79
N PRO A 32 0.84 -14.92 -14.74
CA PRO A 32 0.30 -15.67 -13.61
C PRO A 32 -0.94 -14.99 -13.00
N LEU A 33 -1.95 -15.79 -12.63
CA LEU A 33 -3.19 -15.27 -12.03
C LEU A 33 -2.91 -14.52 -10.71
N ALA A 34 -1.89 -14.94 -9.97
CA ALA A 34 -1.43 -14.29 -8.74
C ALA A 34 -1.03 -12.82 -8.99
N GLU A 35 -0.19 -12.59 -9.99
CA GLU A 35 0.25 -11.25 -10.40
C GLU A 35 -0.93 -10.41 -10.88
N SER A 36 -1.78 -11.01 -11.72
CA SER A 36 -2.99 -10.34 -12.24
C SER A 36 -3.94 -9.93 -11.12
N LEU A 37 -4.11 -10.78 -10.09
CA LEU A 37 -4.90 -10.47 -8.91
C LEU A 37 -4.30 -9.30 -8.13
N LEU A 38 -2.99 -9.31 -7.86
CA LEU A 38 -2.32 -8.23 -7.14
C LEU A 38 -2.43 -6.89 -7.86
N LEU A 39 -2.23 -6.88 -9.18
CA LEU A 39 -2.40 -5.68 -10.00
C LEU A 39 -3.85 -5.18 -10.02
N ALA A 40 -4.83 -6.09 -10.11
CA ALA A 40 -6.24 -5.73 -10.04
C ALA A 40 -6.62 -5.13 -8.68
N ILE A 41 -6.07 -5.64 -7.57
CA ILE A 41 -6.28 -5.06 -6.24
C ILE A 41 -5.64 -3.66 -6.17
N ALA A 42 -4.43 -3.48 -6.69
CA ALA A 42 -3.76 -2.18 -6.76
C ALA A 42 -4.54 -1.16 -7.60
N ASP A 43 -5.09 -1.58 -8.74
CA ASP A 43 -6.00 -0.75 -9.57
C ASP A 43 -7.27 -0.38 -8.79
N LEU A 44 -7.88 -1.33 -8.07
CA LEU A 44 -9.08 -1.07 -7.26
C LEU A 44 -8.81 -0.13 -6.08
N LEU A 45 -7.59 -0.12 -5.51
CA LEU A 45 -7.17 0.78 -4.44
C LEU A 45 -7.08 2.26 -4.86
N PHE A 46 -7.03 2.53 -6.16
CA PHE A 46 -7.08 3.87 -6.76
C PHE A 46 -8.26 4.06 -7.72
N CYS A 47 -9.26 3.19 -7.67
CA CYS A 47 -10.44 3.28 -8.54
C CYS A 47 -11.34 4.47 -8.13
N PRO A 48 -11.56 5.45 -9.03
CA PRO A 48 -12.44 6.58 -8.78
C PRO A 48 -13.86 6.15 -8.41
N ASP A 49 -14.45 6.87 -7.47
CA ASP A 49 -15.79 6.68 -6.90
C ASP A 49 -16.01 5.30 -6.24
N PHE A 50 -14.94 4.54 -6.05
CA PHE A 50 -14.91 3.30 -5.27
C PHE A 50 -14.01 3.46 -4.05
N THR A 51 -12.75 3.83 -4.27
CA THR A 51 -11.74 4.02 -3.20
C THR A 51 -11.14 5.42 -3.20
N VAL A 52 -11.32 6.22 -4.26
CA VAL A 52 -10.83 7.60 -4.34
C VAL A 52 -11.89 8.51 -4.95
N GLN A 53 -11.83 9.82 -4.73
CA GLN A 53 -12.82 10.77 -5.28
C GLN A 53 -12.51 11.06 -6.74
N SER A 54 -13.49 10.97 -7.64
CA SER A 54 -13.27 11.43 -9.02
C SER A 54 -13.11 12.95 -9.10
N HIS A 55 -12.10 13.41 -9.85
CA HIS A 55 -11.87 14.84 -10.10
C HIS A 55 -12.84 15.43 -11.15
N ARG A 56 -13.60 14.61 -11.89
CA ARG A 56 -14.53 15.08 -12.93
C ARG A 56 -15.98 14.92 -12.51
N ARG A 57 -16.70 16.04 -12.46
CA ARG A 57 -18.18 16.03 -12.41
C ARG A 57 -18.71 15.45 -13.73
N SER A 58 -19.15 14.19 -13.67
CA SER A 58 -20.12 13.53 -14.55
C SER A 58 -20.39 14.27 -15.86
N THR A 59 -19.53 14.06 -16.86
CA THR A 59 -19.88 14.28 -18.26
C THR A 59 -19.32 13.11 -19.07
N VAL A 60 -20.25 12.24 -19.48
CA VAL A 60 -20.10 11.07 -20.36
C VAL A 60 -19.61 9.78 -19.65
N ASP A 61 -20.40 8.72 -19.83
CA ASP A 61 -20.26 7.32 -19.40
C ASP A 61 -18.99 6.59 -19.91
N SER A 62 -17.91 7.29 -20.21
CA SER A 62 -16.61 6.66 -20.41
C SER A 62 -16.09 6.26 -19.03
N ALA A 63 -16.08 4.96 -18.73
CA ALA A 63 -15.22 4.44 -17.68
C ALA A 63 -13.84 5.05 -17.92
N GLU A 64 -13.31 5.81 -16.96
CA GLU A 64 -11.94 6.29 -17.08
C GLU A 64 -11.08 5.07 -17.39
N ASP A 65 -10.17 5.19 -18.36
CA ASP A 65 -9.26 4.09 -18.62
C ASP A 65 -8.42 3.96 -17.35
N VAL A 66 -8.76 2.99 -16.48
CA VAL A 66 -8.18 2.85 -15.14
C VAL A 66 -6.65 2.83 -15.23
N HIS A 67 -6.14 2.33 -16.35
CA HIS A 67 -4.72 2.26 -16.69
C HIS A 67 -4.05 3.60 -17.06
N SER A 68 -4.81 4.65 -17.39
CA SER A 68 -4.31 5.99 -17.70
C SER A 68 -4.28 6.93 -16.49
N LEU A 69 -4.83 6.50 -15.35
CA LEU A 69 -4.82 7.27 -14.10
C LEU A 69 -3.40 7.48 -13.58
N ASP A 70 -3.06 8.73 -13.29
CA ASP A 70 -1.93 9.06 -12.42
C ASP A 70 -2.37 8.94 -10.96
N SER A 71 -2.12 7.78 -10.37
CA SER A 71 -2.49 7.48 -8.99
C SER A 71 -1.82 8.39 -7.95
N CYS A 72 -0.78 9.14 -8.31
CA CYS A 72 -0.16 10.13 -7.41
C CYS A 72 -1.10 11.30 -7.10
N GLU A 73 -2.06 11.61 -7.97
CA GLU A 73 -3.10 12.62 -7.71
C GLU A 73 -4.13 12.16 -6.66
N TYR A 74 -4.15 10.86 -6.36
CA TYR A 74 -5.18 10.21 -5.54
C TYR A 74 -4.65 9.65 -4.22
N ILE A 75 -3.51 10.18 -3.73
CA ILE A 75 -2.96 9.80 -2.42
C ILE A 75 -3.99 10.05 -1.32
N TRP A 76 -4.16 9.08 -0.42
CA TRP A 76 -5.32 9.04 0.48
C TRP A 76 -5.28 10.03 1.64
N GLU A 77 -4.10 10.51 2.01
CA GLU A 77 -3.89 11.36 3.17
C GLU A 77 -2.66 12.26 2.98
N ALA A 78 -2.70 13.47 3.54
CA ALA A 78 -1.57 14.40 3.49
C ALA A 78 -0.43 13.93 4.39
N GLY A 79 0.79 14.33 4.04
CA GLY A 79 2.01 13.97 4.75
C GLY A 79 3.22 14.00 3.83
N VAL A 80 4.03 12.95 3.88
CA VAL A 80 5.21 12.80 3.04
C VAL A 80 4.79 12.84 1.57
N GLY A 81 5.46 13.67 0.78
CA GLY A 81 5.25 13.74 -0.68
C GLY A 81 3.88 14.23 -1.16
N PHE A 82 2.95 14.57 -0.25
CA PHE A 82 1.59 14.98 -0.61
C PHE A 82 1.00 15.98 0.37
N ALA A 83 0.65 17.18 -0.12
CA ALA A 83 0.33 18.31 0.74
C ALA A 83 -1.15 18.41 1.18
N HIS A 84 -2.07 17.74 0.50
CA HIS A 84 -3.51 17.98 0.67
C HIS A 84 -4.27 16.69 0.93
N SER A 85 -5.08 16.66 1.99
CA SER A 85 -5.96 15.52 2.25
C SER A 85 -7.20 15.63 1.35
N PRO A 86 -7.64 14.55 0.69
CA PRO A 86 -8.95 14.51 0.07
C PRO A 86 -10.05 14.65 1.13
N GLN A 87 -11.28 14.97 0.72
CA GLN A 87 -12.40 15.04 1.67
C GLN A 87 -12.61 13.65 2.32
N PRO A 88 -12.80 13.56 3.65
CA PRO A 88 -13.04 12.27 4.31
C PRO A 88 -14.25 11.56 3.73
N ASN A 89 -14.13 10.27 3.44
CA ASN A 89 -15.22 9.45 2.94
C ASN A 89 -15.16 8.04 3.54
N TYR A 90 -16.07 7.77 4.48
CA TYR A 90 -16.15 6.50 5.19
C TYR A 90 -16.34 5.28 4.27
N ILE A 91 -17.08 5.43 3.16
CA ILE A 91 -17.28 4.32 2.23
C ILE A 91 -15.97 3.98 1.50
N HIS A 92 -15.18 4.98 1.13
CA HIS A 92 -13.88 4.76 0.53
C HIS A 92 -12.93 4.08 1.52
N ASP A 93 -12.92 4.53 2.77
CA ASP A 93 -12.08 3.93 3.81
C ASP A 93 -12.44 2.46 4.08
N MET A 94 -13.74 2.14 4.11
CA MET A 94 -14.21 0.76 4.22
C MET A 94 -13.78 -0.11 3.02
N ASN A 95 -13.89 0.41 1.80
CA ASN A 95 -13.48 -0.33 0.60
C ASN A 95 -11.95 -0.54 0.57
N ARG A 96 -11.16 0.48 0.92
CA ARG A 96 -9.71 0.38 1.06
C ARG A 96 -9.33 -0.69 2.08
N MET A 97 -9.94 -0.65 3.26
CA MET A 97 -9.70 -1.62 4.34
C MET A 97 -9.92 -3.06 3.85
N GLU A 98 -11.03 -3.35 3.19
CA GLU A 98 -11.30 -4.72 2.70
C GLU A 98 -10.33 -5.16 1.60
N LEU A 99 -9.84 -4.24 0.75
CA LEU A 99 -8.81 -4.54 -0.25
C LEU A 99 -7.44 -4.78 0.40
N LEU A 100 -7.08 -4.04 1.46
CA LEU A 100 -5.84 -4.26 2.21
C LEU A 100 -5.87 -5.61 2.94
N LYS A 101 -7.01 -6.01 3.53
CA LYS A 101 -7.19 -7.37 4.10
C LYS A 101 -7.00 -8.46 3.05
N LEU A 102 -7.49 -8.23 1.84
CA LEU A 102 -7.29 -9.17 0.73
C LEU A 102 -5.80 -9.27 0.36
N LEU A 103 -5.07 -8.15 0.30
CA LEU A 103 -3.61 -8.17 0.09
C LEU A 103 -2.88 -8.95 1.19
N LEU A 104 -3.20 -8.70 2.46
CA LEU A 104 -2.60 -9.43 3.58
C LEU A 104 -2.90 -10.93 3.52
N THR A 105 -4.10 -11.29 3.06
CA THR A 105 -4.45 -12.70 2.79
C THR A 105 -3.54 -13.29 1.72
N CYS A 106 -3.25 -12.56 0.62
CA CYS A 106 -2.28 -13.01 -0.39
C CYS A 106 -0.86 -13.12 0.17
N PHE A 107 -0.45 -12.25 1.10
CA PHE A 107 0.89 -12.26 1.69
C PHE A 107 1.06 -13.26 2.84
N SER A 108 -0.01 -13.93 3.27
CA SER A 108 -0.04 -14.74 4.50
C SER A 108 0.58 -16.14 4.40
N GLU A 109 1.12 -16.53 3.24
CA GLU A 109 1.64 -17.89 2.99
C GLU A 109 2.55 -18.40 4.12
N ALA A 110 3.48 -17.55 4.58
CA ALA A 110 4.43 -17.89 5.63
C ALA A 110 3.77 -18.32 6.96
N MET A 111 2.54 -17.86 7.25
CA MET A 111 1.82 -18.25 8.47
C MET A 111 1.30 -19.70 8.42
N TYR A 112 1.23 -20.30 7.24
CA TYR A 112 0.74 -21.67 7.03
C TYR A 112 1.85 -22.69 6.84
N LEU A 113 3.10 -22.23 6.76
CA LEU A 113 4.27 -23.09 6.60
C LEU A 113 4.90 -23.41 7.98
N PRO A 114 5.41 -24.63 8.18
CA PRO A 114 6.19 -24.93 9.38
C PRO A 114 7.47 -24.07 9.39
N PRO A 115 8.03 -23.73 10.57
CA PRO A 115 9.27 -22.97 10.65
C PRO A 115 10.39 -23.68 9.86
N ALA A 116 10.81 -23.08 8.74
CA ALA A 116 11.89 -23.62 7.93
C ALA A 116 13.25 -23.31 8.57
N PRO A 117 14.21 -24.25 8.57
CA PRO A 117 15.55 -24.04 9.13
C PRO A 117 16.42 -23.07 8.32
N GLU A 118 16.01 -22.74 7.08
CA GLU A 118 16.67 -21.75 6.23
C GLU A 118 15.72 -20.58 5.97
N SER A 119 15.99 -19.45 6.62
CA SER A 119 15.19 -18.21 6.59
C SER A 119 15.26 -17.44 5.26
N GLY A 120 15.51 -18.13 4.15
CA GLY A 120 15.77 -17.53 2.83
C GLY A 120 14.62 -17.60 1.84
N SER A 121 13.45 -18.14 2.20
CA SER A 121 12.31 -18.18 1.27
C SER A 121 11.67 -16.80 1.18
N THR A 122 11.97 -16.06 0.12
CA THR A 122 11.28 -14.81 -0.22
C THR A 122 9.81 -15.11 -0.54
N ASN A 123 8.88 -14.31 -0.01
CA ASN A 123 7.47 -14.44 -0.36
C ASN A 123 7.27 -13.88 -1.79
N PRO A 124 6.94 -14.71 -2.80
CA PRO A 124 6.86 -14.27 -4.19
C PRO A 124 5.71 -13.25 -4.42
N TRP A 125 4.64 -13.33 -3.61
CA TRP A 125 3.54 -12.38 -3.67
C TRP A 125 3.99 -10.98 -3.25
N VAL A 126 4.74 -10.89 -2.14
CA VAL A 126 5.27 -9.61 -1.63
C VAL A 126 6.35 -9.08 -2.57
N GLN A 127 7.25 -9.96 -3.05
CA GLN A 127 8.30 -9.61 -4.00
C GLN A 127 7.71 -8.98 -5.27
N PHE A 128 6.72 -9.63 -5.88
CA PHE A 128 6.05 -9.08 -7.07
C PHE A 128 5.34 -7.76 -6.76
N PHE A 129 4.58 -7.68 -5.65
CA PHE A 129 3.83 -6.49 -5.29
C PHE A 129 4.70 -5.25 -5.06
N CYS A 130 5.92 -5.46 -4.57
CA CYS A 130 6.90 -4.41 -4.32
C CYS A 130 7.83 -4.13 -5.51
N SER A 131 7.61 -4.79 -6.66
CA SER A 131 8.45 -4.63 -7.86
C SER A 131 7.98 -3.49 -8.77
N THR A 132 8.77 -3.19 -9.80
CA THR A 132 8.44 -2.21 -10.85
C THR A 132 7.22 -2.56 -11.69
N GLU A 133 6.76 -3.81 -11.66
CA GLU A 133 5.54 -4.23 -12.35
C GLU A 133 4.28 -3.61 -11.72
N ASN A 134 4.34 -3.22 -10.45
CA ASN A 134 3.26 -2.51 -9.77
C ASN A 134 3.38 -1.00 -9.97
N ARG A 135 2.74 -0.47 -11.01
CA ARG A 135 2.70 0.99 -11.29
C ARG A 135 2.18 1.85 -10.14
N HIS A 136 1.42 1.27 -9.20
CA HIS A 136 0.85 1.98 -8.06
C HIS A 136 1.73 1.94 -6.81
N ALA A 137 2.92 1.33 -6.87
CA ALA A 137 3.76 1.14 -5.68
C ALA A 137 4.06 2.44 -4.94
N LEU A 138 4.45 3.52 -5.64
CA LEU A 138 4.75 4.82 -5.02
C LEU A 138 3.52 5.48 -4.36
N PRO A 139 2.40 5.70 -5.07
CA PRO A 139 1.22 6.31 -4.47
C PRO A 139 0.61 5.44 -3.36
N LEU A 140 0.74 4.11 -3.46
CA LEU A 140 0.29 3.21 -2.40
C LEU A 140 1.18 3.32 -1.16
N PHE A 141 2.51 3.21 -1.31
CA PHE A 141 3.45 3.41 -0.20
C PHE A 141 3.17 4.73 0.52
N THR A 142 3.04 5.82 -0.24
CA THR A 142 2.79 7.16 0.31
C THR A 142 1.44 7.23 1.04
N SER A 143 0.39 6.65 0.45
CA SER A 143 -0.94 6.62 1.05
C SER A 143 -0.99 5.82 2.36
N LEU A 144 -0.33 4.66 2.41
CA LEU A 144 -0.26 3.85 3.63
C LEU A 144 0.52 4.59 4.72
N LEU A 145 1.72 5.12 4.39
CA LEU A 145 2.58 5.82 5.35
C LEU A 145 1.86 7.04 5.95
N ASN A 146 1.25 7.86 5.09
CA ASN A 146 0.54 9.06 5.52
C ASN A 146 -0.72 8.70 6.31
N THR A 147 -1.47 7.67 5.92
CA THR A 147 -2.64 7.20 6.68
C THR A 147 -2.26 6.80 8.10
N VAL A 148 -1.16 6.07 8.28
CA VAL A 148 -0.68 5.66 9.61
C VAL A 148 -0.15 6.86 10.40
N CYS A 149 0.74 7.67 9.82
CA CYS A 149 1.39 8.76 10.55
C CYS A 149 0.43 9.92 10.87
N ALA A 150 -0.53 10.21 9.99
CA ALA A 150 -1.51 11.28 10.21
C ALA A 150 -2.61 10.88 11.21
N TYR A 151 -2.85 9.59 11.43
CA TYR A 151 -3.91 9.10 12.31
C TYR A 151 -3.77 9.58 13.76
N ASP A 152 -4.85 10.19 14.27
CA ASP A 152 -4.95 10.69 15.64
C ASP A 152 -5.96 9.87 16.46
N PRO A 153 -5.51 8.87 17.25
CA PRO A 153 -6.42 8.03 18.04
C PRO A 153 -7.08 8.78 19.20
N VAL A 154 -6.60 9.98 19.55
CA VAL A 154 -7.17 10.77 20.65
C VAL A 154 -8.30 11.67 20.15
N GLY A 155 -8.31 11.99 18.84
CA GLY A 155 -9.33 12.84 18.22
C GLY A 155 -9.41 14.22 18.88
N TYR A 156 -10.50 14.46 19.63
CA TYR A 156 -10.74 15.73 20.32
C TYR A 156 -9.92 15.93 21.61
N GLY A 157 -9.05 14.99 22.00
CA GLY A 157 -8.26 15.13 23.23
C GLY A 157 -9.07 14.84 24.50
N ILE A 158 -10.27 14.28 24.38
CA ILE A 158 -11.16 14.01 25.50
C ILE A 158 -10.97 12.57 25.97
N PRO A 159 -10.78 12.32 27.28
CA PRO A 159 -10.77 10.97 27.82
C PRO A 159 -12.01 10.19 27.40
N TYR A 160 -11.86 8.90 27.09
CA TYR A 160 -12.96 8.00 26.73
C TYR A 160 -13.66 8.31 25.39
N ASN A 161 -13.01 9.04 24.48
CA ASN A 161 -13.53 9.33 23.15
C ASN A 161 -14.04 8.06 22.44
N HIS A 162 -13.34 6.93 22.57
CA HIS A 162 -13.70 5.63 21.99
C HIS A 162 -14.97 4.98 22.60
N LEU A 163 -15.40 5.38 23.80
CA LEU A 163 -16.68 4.94 24.39
C LEU A 163 -17.86 5.78 23.89
N LEU A 164 -17.59 7.02 23.45
CA LEU A 164 -18.61 7.99 23.04
C LEU A 164 -18.74 8.12 21.52
N PHE A 165 -17.67 7.82 20.79
CA PHE A 165 -17.58 7.94 19.34
C PHE A 165 -16.89 6.71 18.76
N SER A 166 -17.47 6.16 17.69
CA SER A 166 -16.85 5.07 16.94
C SER A 166 -15.75 5.64 16.05
N ASP A 167 -14.51 5.23 16.30
CA ASP A 167 -13.43 5.48 15.36
C ASP A 167 -13.56 4.53 14.17
N TYR A 168 -14.08 5.07 13.07
CA TYR A 168 -14.27 4.31 11.83
C TYR A 168 -13.02 4.23 10.98
N ARG A 169 -11.98 5.01 11.31
CA ARG A 169 -10.74 5.10 10.54
C ARG A 169 -9.65 4.21 11.12
N GLU A 170 -9.71 3.93 12.42
CA GLU A 170 -8.84 2.98 13.10
C GLU A 170 -8.67 1.64 12.36
N PRO A 171 -9.73 0.98 11.87
CA PRO A 171 -9.57 -0.30 11.16
C PRO A 171 -8.77 -0.16 9.87
N LEU A 172 -8.95 0.93 9.10
CA LEU A 172 -8.14 1.17 7.90
C LEU A 172 -6.67 1.40 8.26
N VAL A 173 -6.41 2.12 9.34
CA VAL A 173 -5.05 2.43 9.80
C VAL A 173 -4.32 1.16 10.24
N GLU A 174 -5.02 0.25 10.91
CA GLU A 174 -4.47 -1.05 11.31
C GLU A 174 -4.04 -1.87 10.09
N GLU A 175 -4.93 -2.05 9.11
CA GLU A 175 -4.60 -2.79 7.88
C GLU A 175 -3.47 -2.10 7.10
N ALA A 176 -3.45 -0.76 7.07
CA ALA A 176 -2.38 -0.01 6.41
C ALA A 176 -1.02 -0.21 7.09
N ALA A 177 -0.98 -0.23 8.42
CA ALA A 177 0.22 -0.51 9.19
C ALA A 177 0.71 -1.94 8.96
N GLN A 178 -0.19 -2.93 8.94
CA GLN A 178 0.16 -4.33 8.69
C GLN A 178 0.73 -4.53 7.28
N VAL A 179 0.13 -3.92 6.25
CA VAL A 179 0.66 -3.97 4.88
C VAL A 179 2.04 -3.31 4.79
N LEU A 180 2.26 -2.16 5.45
CA LEU A 180 3.59 -1.55 5.53
C LEU A 180 4.61 -2.45 6.20
N ILE A 181 4.27 -3.09 7.32
CA ILE A 181 5.18 -4.01 8.02
C ILE A 181 5.58 -5.15 7.07
N VAL A 182 4.62 -5.82 6.46
CA VAL A 182 4.89 -6.97 5.57
C VAL A 182 5.72 -6.58 4.35
N THR A 183 5.43 -5.42 3.75
CA THR A 183 6.15 -4.95 2.56
C THR A 183 7.54 -4.39 2.87
N LEU A 184 7.76 -3.82 4.05
CA LEU A 184 9.07 -3.28 4.46
C LEU A 184 9.99 -4.32 5.11
N ASP A 185 9.42 -5.35 5.75
CA ASP A 185 10.17 -6.46 6.37
C ASP A 185 10.67 -7.48 5.32
N HIS A 186 10.13 -7.42 4.11
CA HIS A 186 10.55 -8.28 3.01
C HIS A 186 11.98 -7.97 2.57
N ASP A 187 12.92 -8.80 3.04
CA ASP A 187 14.34 -8.70 2.72
C ASP A 187 14.62 -9.26 1.31
N SER A 188 14.79 -8.35 0.35
CA SER A 188 15.26 -8.67 -1.00
C SER A 188 16.79 -8.72 -1.12
N ALA A 189 17.54 -8.45 -0.04
CA ALA A 189 18.99 -8.30 -0.11
C ALA A 189 19.76 -9.62 -0.23
N SER A 190 19.07 -10.77 -0.16
CA SER A 190 19.70 -12.09 -0.22
C SER A 190 20.11 -12.56 -1.63
N SER A 191 19.67 -11.87 -2.70
CA SER A 191 20.08 -12.17 -4.09
C SER A 191 21.34 -11.42 -4.54
N ALA A 192 21.79 -10.40 -3.81
CA ALA A 192 23.04 -9.69 -4.09
C ALA A 192 24.25 -10.41 -3.45
N SER A 193 24.53 -11.64 -3.87
CA SER A 193 25.90 -12.15 -3.72
C SER A 193 26.79 -11.32 -4.65
N PRO A 194 27.82 -10.60 -4.15
CA PRO A 194 28.87 -10.14 -5.05
C PRO A 194 29.50 -11.41 -5.62
N THR A 195 29.35 -11.65 -6.92
CA THR A 195 30.10 -12.69 -7.59
C THR A 195 31.57 -12.34 -7.47
N VAL A 196 32.25 -12.96 -6.50
CA VAL A 196 33.71 -12.98 -6.41
C VAL A 196 34.22 -13.97 -7.46
N ASP A 197 33.96 -13.69 -8.74
CA ASP A 197 34.68 -14.32 -9.84
C ASP A 197 35.60 -13.26 -10.44
N GLY A 198 36.76 -13.17 -9.81
CA GLY A 198 37.90 -12.43 -10.32
C GLY A 198 38.44 -13.08 -11.59
N THR A 199 37.82 -12.81 -12.74
CA THR A 199 38.48 -12.95 -14.03
C THR A 199 37.93 -11.98 -15.08
N THR A 200 38.61 -10.83 -15.18
CA THR A 200 38.99 -10.15 -16.43
C THR A 200 37.93 -9.93 -17.53
N THR A 201 37.44 -8.70 -17.66
CA THR A 201 37.70 -7.76 -18.79
C THR A 201 36.50 -6.84 -18.99
N GLY A 202 36.66 -5.57 -18.64
CA GLY A 202 35.63 -4.55 -18.81
C GLY A 202 35.98 -3.30 -18.03
N THR A 203 36.90 -2.51 -18.59
CA THR A 203 37.24 -1.17 -18.11
C THR A 203 36.02 -0.26 -18.11
N ALA A 204 35.52 0.12 -16.95
CA ALA A 204 34.93 1.42 -16.71
C ALA A 204 34.96 1.69 -15.19
N MET A 205 35.59 2.80 -14.81
CA MET A 205 35.28 3.47 -13.57
C MET A 205 33.82 3.91 -13.68
N ASP A 206 32.91 3.16 -13.05
CA ASP A 206 31.57 3.66 -12.80
C ASP A 206 31.45 3.80 -11.29
N ASP A 207 31.43 5.06 -10.83
CA ASP A 207 30.84 5.49 -9.55
C ASP A 207 29.33 5.23 -9.60
N ALA A 208 28.92 4.03 -10.02
CA ALA A 208 27.53 3.61 -9.95
C ALA A 208 27.28 3.27 -8.49
N ASP A 209 26.43 4.09 -7.84
CA ASP A 209 25.86 3.76 -6.55
C ASP A 209 25.44 2.27 -6.57
N PRO A 210 25.70 1.53 -5.48
CA PRO A 210 25.31 0.13 -5.41
C PRO A 210 23.84 0.02 -5.81
N PRO A 211 23.46 -0.99 -6.64
CA PRO A 211 22.09 -1.14 -7.10
C PRO A 211 21.18 -1.11 -5.87
N GLY A 212 20.25 -0.16 -5.84
CA GLY A 212 19.35 0.03 -4.71
C GLY A 212 18.50 -1.23 -4.45
N PRO A 213 17.78 -1.28 -3.32
CA PRO A 213 16.95 -2.44 -3.00
C PRO A 213 15.96 -2.72 -4.13
N GLU A 214 15.80 -3.99 -4.49
CA GLU A 214 14.82 -4.45 -5.50
C GLU A 214 13.37 -4.14 -5.05
N ASN A 215 13.12 -4.15 -3.74
CA ASN A 215 11.87 -3.75 -3.13
C ASN A 215 11.69 -2.22 -3.20
N LEU A 216 10.71 -1.78 -4.00
CA LEU A 216 10.40 -0.37 -4.18
C LEU A 216 9.93 0.32 -2.90
N PHE A 217 9.22 -0.36 -1.99
CA PHE A 217 8.75 0.24 -0.74
C PHE A 217 9.94 0.61 0.16
N VAL A 218 10.91 -0.29 0.27
CA VAL A 218 12.19 -0.03 0.97
C VAL A 218 12.97 1.07 0.26
N ASN A 219 13.01 1.05 -1.08
CA ASN A 219 13.65 2.09 -1.88
C ASN A 219 13.05 3.48 -1.61
N TYR A 220 11.72 3.60 -1.63
CA TYR A 220 11.02 4.86 -1.35
C TYR A 220 11.26 5.35 0.08
N LEU A 221 11.19 4.45 1.07
CA LEU A 221 11.50 4.79 2.46
C LEU A 221 12.93 5.32 2.60
N SER A 222 13.92 4.68 1.94
CA SER A 222 15.33 5.09 1.98
C SER A 222 15.60 6.48 1.37
N ARG A 223 14.71 6.94 0.48
CA ARG A 223 14.83 8.25 -0.19
C ARG A 223 14.19 9.39 0.59
N ILE A 224 13.46 9.12 1.67
CA ILE A 224 12.93 10.17 2.54
C ILE A 224 14.10 10.83 3.27
N HIS A 225 14.29 12.13 3.06
CA HIS A 225 15.42 12.88 3.59
C HIS A 225 15.06 14.29 4.09
N ARG A 226 13.84 14.77 3.84
CA ARG A 226 13.41 16.12 4.22
C ARG A 226 13.10 16.15 5.71
N GLU A 227 13.54 17.19 6.41
CA GLU A 227 13.34 17.34 7.85
C GLU A 227 11.86 17.31 8.25
N GLU A 228 11.00 17.98 7.48
CA GLU A 228 9.55 18.01 7.73
C GLU A 228 8.90 16.62 7.61
N ASP A 229 9.37 15.80 6.66
CA ASP A 229 8.88 14.44 6.46
C ASP A 229 9.28 13.54 7.64
N PHE A 230 10.53 13.64 8.10
CA PHE A 230 10.98 12.92 9.30
C PHE A 230 10.22 13.35 10.56
N GLN A 231 9.99 14.66 10.74
CA GLN A 231 9.25 15.17 11.87
C GLN A 231 7.79 14.68 11.85
N PHE A 232 7.17 14.65 10.67
CA PHE A 232 5.83 14.10 10.47
C PHE A 232 5.76 12.62 10.86
N ILE A 233 6.66 11.78 10.34
CA ILE A 233 6.72 10.35 10.65
C ILE A 233 6.96 10.13 12.14
N LEU A 234 7.97 10.79 12.72
CA LEU A 234 8.32 10.65 14.14
C LEU A 234 7.15 11.04 15.03
N LYS A 235 6.49 12.17 14.74
CA LYS A 235 5.33 12.63 15.52
C LYS A 235 4.17 11.64 15.43
N GLY A 236 3.89 11.11 14.23
CA GLY A 236 2.85 10.12 14.01
C GLY A 236 3.11 8.85 14.81
N ILE A 237 4.27 8.24 14.63
CA ILE A 237 4.66 7.01 15.33
C ILE A 237 4.70 7.22 16.85
N ALA A 238 5.32 8.31 17.33
CA ALA A 238 5.38 8.61 18.75
C ALA A 238 3.99 8.78 19.37
N ARG A 239 3.04 9.40 18.66
CA ARG A 239 1.64 9.52 19.10
C ARG A 239 0.98 8.15 19.26
N LEU A 240 1.11 7.27 18.26
CA LEU A 240 0.53 5.94 18.31
C LEU A 240 1.12 5.09 19.45
N LEU A 241 2.44 5.10 19.60
CA LEU A 241 3.13 4.34 20.67
C LEU A 241 2.87 4.90 22.07
N SER A 242 2.64 6.21 22.19
CA SER A 242 2.34 6.85 23.48
C SER A 242 0.88 6.66 23.89
N ASN A 243 -0.03 6.38 22.95
CA ASN A 243 -1.46 6.29 23.23
C ASN A 243 -1.80 5.26 24.32
N PRO A 244 -1.29 4.01 24.31
CA PRO A 244 -1.52 3.06 25.40
C PRO A 244 -0.92 3.47 26.75
N LEU A 245 0.11 4.33 26.74
CA LEU A 245 0.78 4.81 27.95
C LEU A 245 0.01 5.96 28.63
N LEU A 246 -0.91 6.62 27.90
CA LEU A 246 -1.85 7.60 28.43
C LEU A 246 -2.97 6.86 29.21
N GLN A 247 -2.59 6.12 30.26
CA GLN A 247 -3.51 5.47 31.18
C GLN A 247 -4.42 6.53 31.82
N THR A 248 -5.68 6.58 31.40
CA THR A 248 -6.71 7.24 32.19
C THR A 248 -7.26 6.17 33.14
N TYR A 249 -6.73 6.15 34.36
CA TYR A 249 -7.13 5.21 35.41
C TYR A 249 -8.65 5.21 35.61
N LEU A 250 -9.33 4.18 35.13
CA LEU A 250 -10.55 3.69 35.76
C LEU A 250 -10.23 2.37 36.46
N PRO A 251 -10.54 2.23 37.77
CA PRO A 251 -10.48 0.93 38.42
C PRO A 251 -11.55 0.02 37.78
N ASN A 252 -11.15 -1.20 37.40
CA ASN A 252 -11.98 -2.27 36.80
C ASN A 252 -12.32 -2.14 35.30
N SER A 253 -11.36 -1.77 34.44
CA SER A 253 -11.37 -2.15 33.01
C SER A 253 -10.38 -3.26 32.74
#